data_AF-A0A516SAJ9-F1
#
_entry.id   AF-A0A516SAJ9-F1
#
_cell.length_a   1.000
_cell.length_b   1.000
_cell.length_c   1.000
_cell.angle_alpha   90.00
_cell.angle_beta   90.00
_cell.angle_gamma   90.00
#
_symmetry.space_group_name_H-M   'P 1'
#
loop_
_entity.id
_entity.type
_entity.pdbx_description
1 polymer ?
#
loop_
_entity_poly.entity_id
_entity_poly.type
_entity_poly.pdbx_seq_one_letter_code
_entity_poly.pdbx_strand_id
1 'polypeptide(L)'
;MMGAGHIHEAACWAHVRRKFYEIHVAQASPIVAEALSRIAALYEVESRIRGQPPGSRRQTRQQHALPIVNDLHDWLYQTLIQVSSKSELAGGIRYALARWTALSRYLADGELEIDNNAAERALPAVALGRKNYLFPGSNAGGESAAAMYSLIGMAKLNGLDPMAYLRDILACITDHPVNQIDKLLPWHWAQQEQRTRLAA
;
A
#
# COMPACT_ATOMS: atom_id res chain seq x y z
N MET A 1 -18.86 -5.98 14.89
CA MET A 1 -18.95 -7.07 13.89
C MET A 1 -18.40 -6.49 12.59
N MET A 2 -17.10 -6.67 12.31
CA MET A 2 -16.54 -6.28 11.02
C MET A 2 -17.18 -7.22 9.99
N GLY A 3 -18.09 -6.69 9.17
CA GLY A 3 -18.74 -7.46 8.11
C GLY A 3 -17.67 -8.16 7.27
N ALA A 4 -17.98 -9.36 6.76
CA ALA A 4 -17.10 -10.13 5.90
C ALA A 4 -16.70 -9.27 4.67
N GLY A 5 -15.65 -8.49 4.82
CA GLY A 5 -15.14 -7.61 3.77
C GLY A 5 -14.52 -8.49 2.71
N HIS A 6 -14.98 -8.36 1.48
CA HIS A 6 -14.31 -8.99 0.35
C HIS A 6 -12.91 -8.37 0.22
N ILE A 7 -11.89 -9.14 0.61
CA ILE A 7 -10.49 -8.72 0.46
C ILE A 7 -10.15 -8.78 -1.02
N HIS A 8 -9.79 -7.64 -1.59
CA HIS A 8 -9.37 -7.53 -2.97
C HIS A 8 -7.88 -7.20 -3.05
N GLU A 9 -7.13 -8.00 -3.80
CA GLU A 9 -5.70 -7.74 -4.05
C GLU A 9 -5.54 -6.50 -4.94
N ALA A 10 -4.75 -5.52 -4.48
CA ALA A 10 -4.22 -4.42 -5.29
C ALA A 10 -2.72 -4.65 -5.50
N ALA A 11 -2.32 -4.83 -6.77
CA ALA A 11 -0.93 -5.06 -7.12
C ALA A 11 -0.19 -3.74 -7.37
N CYS A 12 1.13 -3.77 -7.23
CA CYS A 12 1.99 -2.59 -7.24
C CYS A 12 2.75 -2.45 -8.57
N TRP A 13 2.66 -1.29 -9.20
CA TRP A 13 3.38 -1.02 -10.45
C TRP A 13 4.89 -0.91 -10.26
N ALA A 14 5.38 -0.52 -9.08
CA ALA A 14 6.82 -0.51 -8.79
C ALA A 14 7.46 -1.90 -8.94
N HIS A 15 6.74 -2.99 -8.62
CA HIS A 15 7.23 -4.34 -8.82
C HIS A 15 7.34 -4.74 -10.29
N VAL A 16 6.32 -4.40 -11.08
CA VAL A 16 6.35 -4.63 -12.53
C VAL A 16 7.49 -3.83 -13.16
N ARG A 17 7.60 -2.55 -12.82
CA ARG A 17 8.68 -1.67 -13.27
C ARG A 17 10.06 -2.22 -12.90
N ARG A 18 10.25 -2.69 -11.67
CA ARG A 18 11.53 -3.27 -11.21
C ARG A 18 11.94 -4.46 -12.07
N LYS A 19 11.01 -5.37 -12.40
CA LYS A 19 11.32 -6.51 -13.26
C LYS A 19 11.78 -6.10 -14.66
N PHE A 20 11.08 -5.16 -15.28
CA PHE A 20 11.54 -4.64 -16.58
C PHE A 20 12.89 -3.91 -16.46
N TYR A 21 13.11 -3.16 -15.38
CA TYR A 21 14.38 -2.48 -15.14
C TYR A 21 15.55 -3.47 -14.99
N GLU A 22 15.39 -4.55 -14.24
CA GLU A 22 16.41 -5.61 -14.09
C GLU A 22 16.80 -6.21 -15.46
N ILE A 23 15.80 -6.48 -16.31
CA ILE A 23 16.04 -6.96 -17.68
C ILE A 23 16.74 -5.89 -18.53
N HIS A 24 16.37 -4.61 -18.35
CA HIS A 24 16.99 -3.50 -19.08
C HIS A 24 18.48 -3.38 -18.74
N VAL A 25 18.84 -3.47 -17.45
CA VAL A 25 20.23 -3.44 -16.99
C VAL A 25 21.03 -4.60 -17.58
N ALA A 26 20.42 -5.77 -17.76
CA ALA A 26 21.09 -6.94 -18.31
C ALA A 26 21.23 -6.91 -19.85
N GLN A 27 20.23 -6.41 -20.58
CA GLN A 27 20.10 -6.65 -22.03
C GLN A 27 19.82 -5.40 -22.88
N ALA A 28 19.69 -4.20 -22.28
CA ALA A 28 19.48 -2.90 -22.95
C ALA A 28 18.51 -2.91 -24.14
N SER A 29 17.44 -3.71 -24.06
CA SER A 29 16.52 -3.94 -25.17
C SER A 29 15.61 -2.73 -25.41
N PRO A 30 15.40 -2.29 -26.67
CA PRO A 30 14.45 -1.23 -27.01
C PRO A 30 13.01 -1.56 -26.57
N ILE A 31 12.62 -2.84 -26.61
CA ILE A 31 11.29 -3.29 -26.17
C ILE A 31 11.15 -3.07 -24.66
N VAL A 32 12.19 -3.36 -23.89
CA VAL A 32 12.16 -3.13 -22.43
C VAL A 32 12.13 -1.65 -22.12
N ALA A 33 12.88 -0.84 -22.86
CA ALA A 33 12.84 0.62 -22.72
C ALA A 33 11.44 1.19 -22.99
N GLU A 34 10.75 0.67 -24.01
CA GLU A 34 9.36 1.04 -24.32
C GLU A 34 8.40 0.66 -23.18
N ALA A 35 8.53 -0.55 -22.61
CA ALA A 35 7.73 -0.95 -21.44
C ALA A 35 7.94 0.01 -20.26
N LEU A 36 9.18 0.40 -19.99
CA LEU A 36 9.53 1.34 -18.92
C LEU A 36 8.98 2.74 -19.18
N SER A 37 9.01 3.21 -20.43
CA SER A 37 8.47 4.50 -20.87
C SER A 37 6.96 4.57 -20.64
N ARG A 38 6.22 3.56 -21.07
CA ARG A 38 4.76 3.45 -20.85
C ARG A 38 4.39 3.42 -19.37
N ILE A 39 5.16 2.68 -18.56
CA ILE A 39 4.98 2.67 -17.11
C ILE A 39 5.29 4.06 -16.51
N ALA A 40 6.32 4.75 -16.98
CA ALA A 40 6.68 6.09 -16.51
C ALA A 40 5.54 7.09 -16.76
N ALA A 41 4.84 6.99 -17.90
CA ALA A 41 3.68 7.83 -18.19
C ALA A 41 2.54 7.67 -17.15
N LEU A 42 2.36 6.49 -16.56
CA LEU A 42 1.43 6.30 -15.44
C LEU A 42 1.86 7.10 -14.20
N TYR A 43 3.16 7.08 -13.88
CA TYR A 43 3.69 7.85 -12.75
C TYR A 43 3.62 9.36 -12.98
N GLU A 44 3.72 9.83 -14.22
CA GLU A 44 3.50 11.23 -14.54
C GLU A 44 2.07 11.66 -14.22
N VAL A 45 1.06 10.84 -14.54
CA VAL A 45 -0.32 11.11 -14.14
C VAL A 45 -0.44 11.17 -12.62
N GLU A 46 0.08 10.16 -11.91
CA GLU A 46 0.02 10.10 -10.45
C GLU A 46 0.72 11.28 -9.76
N SER A 47 1.82 11.77 -10.33
CA SER A 47 2.55 12.93 -9.78
C SER A 47 1.69 14.21 -9.75
N ARG A 48 0.76 14.37 -10.70
CA ARG A 48 -0.12 15.54 -10.81
C ARG A 48 -1.30 15.51 -9.85
N ILE A 49 -1.69 14.31 -9.40
CA ILE A 49 -2.86 14.10 -8.54
C ILE A 49 -2.53 13.71 -7.11
N ARG A 50 -1.25 13.57 -6.77
CA ARG A 50 -0.81 13.26 -5.41
C ARG A 50 -1.31 14.31 -4.42
N GLY A 51 -1.93 13.85 -3.34
CA GLY A 51 -2.52 14.72 -2.30
C GLY A 51 -3.89 15.30 -2.64
N GLN A 52 -4.43 15.04 -3.83
CA GLN A 52 -5.80 15.45 -4.16
C GLN A 52 -6.84 14.52 -3.53
N PRO A 53 -8.09 14.98 -3.36
CA PRO A 53 -9.17 14.14 -2.86
C PRO A 53 -9.43 12.90 -3.74
N PRO A 54 -9.87 11.76 -3.16
CA PRO A 54 -10.10 10.50 -3.88
C PRO A 54 -10.96 10.63 -5.15
N GLY A 55 -12.01 11.45 -5.11
CA GLY A 55 -12.86 11.70 -6.27
C GLY A 55 -12.11 12.32 -7.46
N SER A 56 -11.27 13.32 -7.21
CA SER A 56 -10.45 14.00 -8.23
C SER A 56 -9.39 13.06 -8.81
N ARG A 57 -8.76 12.26 -7.93
CA ARG A 57 -7.80 11.23 -8.31
C ARG A 57 -8.44 10.22 -9.28
N ARG A 58 -9.60 9.67 -8.89
CA ARG A 58 -10.35 8.72 -9.72
C ARG A 58 -10.71 9.32 -11.09
N GLN A 59 -11.27 10.53 -11.11
CA GLN A 59 -11.64 11.20 -12.36
C GLN A 59 -10.45 11.36 -13.31
N THR A 60 -9.33 11.88 -12.79
CA THR A 60 -8.10 12.07 -13.56
C THR A 60 -7.53 10.75 -14.07
N ARG A 61 -7.54 9.69 -13.24
CA ARG A 61 -7.11 8.34 -13.65
C ARG A 61 -7.98 7.79 -14.77
N GLN A 62 -9.30 7.94 -14.71
CA GLN A 62 -10.20 7.49 -15.78
C GLN A 62 -9.94 8.22 -17.10
N GLN A 63 -9.62 9.51 -17.05
CA GLN A 63 -9.37 10.33 -18.25
C GLN A 63 -7.98 10.10 -18.85
N HIS A 64 -6.95 9.94 -18.01
CA HIS A 64 -5.56 10.01 -18.44
C HIS A 64 -4.76 8.71 -18.22
N ALA A 65 -4.99 7.99 -17.12
CA ALA A 65 -4.25 6.75 -16.84
C ALA A 65 -4.89 5.52 -17.50
N LEU A 66 -6.23 5.41 -17.52
CA LEU A 66 -6.93 4.26 -18.09
C LEU A 66 -6.59 4.03 -19.58
N PRO A 67 -6.52 5.05 -20.46
CA PRO A 67 -6.09 4.84 -21.84
C PRO A 67 -4.67 4.28 -21.94
N ILE A 68 -3.74 4.78 -21.11
CA ILE A 68 -2.34 4.31 -21.07
C ILE A 68 -2.28 2.86 -20.60
N VAL A 69 -3.05 2.50 -19.57
CA VAL A 69 -3.11 1.11 -19.09
C VAL A 69 -3.65 0.20 -20.19
N ASN A 70 -4.75 0.53 -20.85
CA ASN A 70 -5.30 -0.31 -21.92
C ASN A 70 -4.30 -0.48 -23.09
N ASP A 71 -3.68 0.61 -23.53
CA ASP A 71 -2.67 0.57 -24.60
C ASP A 71 -1.44 -0.26 -24.19
N LEU A 72 -0.96 -0.12 -22.94
CA LEU A 72 0.13 -0.95 -22.42
C LEU A 72 -0.26 -2.43 -22.33
N HIS A 73 -1.50 -2.76 -21.95
CA HIS A 73 -1.98 -4.15 -21.91
C HIS A 73 -1.88 -4.80 -23.29
N ASP A 74 -2.45 -4.15 -24.30
CA ASP A 74 -2.53 -4.68 -25.64
C ASP A 74 -1.14 -4.77 -26.27
N TRP A 75 -0.31 -3.76 -26.07
CA TRP A 75 1.08 -3.78 -26.50
C TRP A 75 1.89 -4.91 -25.85
N LEU A 76 1.73 -5.16 -24.55
CA LEU A 76 2.37 -6.28 -23.85
C LEU A 76 1.92 -7.63 -24.40
N TYR A 77 0.62 -7.78 -24.67
CA TYR A 77 0.06 -9.01 -25.23
C TYR A 77 0.62 -9.29 -26.63
N GLN A 78 0.64 -8.29 -27.52
CA GLN A 78 1.21 -8.41 -28.86
C GLN A 78 2.71 -8.71 -28.81
N THR A 79 3.44 -8.03 -27.93
CA THR A 79 4.87 -8.27 -27.73
C THR A 79 5.14 -9.71 -27.27
N LEU A 80 4.31 -10.25 -26.37
CA LEU A 80 4.46 -11.62 -25.87
C LEU A 80 4.41 -12.68 -26.98
N ILE A 81 3.61 -12.45 -28.02
CA ILE A 81 3.46 -13.36 -29.17
C ILE A 81 4.72 -13.37 -30.04
N GLN A 82 5.45 -12.25 -30.08
CA GLN A 82 6.61 -12.06 -30.97
C GLN A 82 7.94 -12.47 -30.33
N VAL A 83 8.02 -12.53 -29.01
CA VAL A 83 9.26 -12.86 -28.29
C VAL A 83 9.39 -14.34 -28.00
N SER A 84 10.63 -14.83 -27.88
CA SER A 84 10.88 -16.21 -27.45
C SER A 84 10.25 -16.46 -26.08
N SER A 85 9.44 -17.52 -25.98
CA SER A 85 8.69 -17.86 -24.77
C SER A 85 9.57 -18.07 -23.54
N LYS A 86 10.82 -18.50 -23.73
CA LYS A 86 11.82 -18.75 -22.68
C LYS A 86 12.66 -17.52 -22.30
N SER A 87 12.47 -16.38 -22.98
CA SER A 87 13.21 -15.15 -22.66
C SER A 87 12.80 -14.56 -21.31
N GLU A 88 13.73 -13.85 -20.64
CA GLU A 88 13.44 -13.09 -19.42
C GLU A 88 12.36 -12.03 -19.66
N LEU A 89 12.39 -11.38 -20.83
CA LEU A 89 11.36 -10.46 -21.29
C LEU A 89 9.96 -11.11 -21.30
N ALA A 90 9.82 -12.29 -21.89
CA ALA A 90 8.55 -13.01 -21.87
C ALA A 90 8.10 -13.34 -20.43
N GLY A 91 9.05 -13.64 -19.54
CA GLY A 91 8.79 -13.80 -18.10
C GLY A 91 8.27 -12.54 -17.43
N GLY A 92 8.89 -11.39 -17.68
CA GLY A 92 8.44 -10.08 -17.18
C GLY A 92 7.05 -9.69 -17.68
N ILE A 93 6.77 -9.90 -18.97
CA ILE A 93 5.46 -9.64 -19.57
C ILE A 93 4.39 -10.53 -18.93
N ARG A 94 4.62 -11.84 -18.84
CA ARG A 94 3.67 -12.77 -18.19
C ARG A 94 3.41 -12.39 -16.73
N TYR A 95 4.44 -11.94 -16.01
CA TYR A 95 4.29 -11.49 -14.63
C TYR A 95 3.32 -10.31 -14.51
N ALA A 96 3.42 -9.33 -15.41
CA ALA A 96 2.53 -8.17 -15.46
C ALA A 96 1.10 -8.58 -15.85
N LEU A 97 0.94 -9.31 -16.96
CA LEU A 97 -0.38 -9.71 -17.48
C LEU A 97 -1.15 -10.61 -16.49
N ALA A 98 -0.46 -11.52 -15.79
CA ALA A 98 -1.10 -12.37 -14.77
C ALA A 98 -1.68 -11.58 -13.58
N ARG A 99 -1.27 -10.32 -13.39
CA ARG A 99 -1.70 -9.43 -12.29
C ARG A 99 -2.52 -8.25 -12.79
N TRP A 100 -2.91 -8.24 -14.07
CA TRP A 100 -3.45 -7.05 -14.71
C TRP A 100 -4.67 -6.47 -14.00
N THR A 101 -5.60 -7.34 -13.59
CA THR A 101 -6.80 -6.95 -12.82
C THR A 101 -6.42 -6.25 -11.53
N ALA A 102 -5.46 -6.81 -10.77
CA ALA A 102 -4.99 -6.23 -9.51
C ALA A 102 -4.21 -4.93 -9.72
N LEU A 103 -3.41 -4.83 -10.78
CA LEU A 103 -2.67 -3.62 -11.18
C LEU A 103 -3.58 -2.49 -11.65
N SER A 104 -4.78 -2.80 -12.12
CA SER A 104 -5.73 -1.82 -12.66
C SER A 104 -6.73 -1.31 -11.62
N ARG A 105 -6.81 -1.91 -10.43
CA ARG A 105 -7.83 -1.54 -9.41
C ARG A 105 -7.72 -0.08 -8.97
N TYR A 106 -6.52 0.46 -8.85
CA TYR A 106 -6.30 1.85 -8.43
C TYR A 106 -6.93 2.88 -9.38
N LEU A 107 -7.21 2.50 -10.63
CA LEU A 107 -7.87 3.38 -11.60
C LEU A 107 -9.30 3.71 -11.17
N ALA A 108 -10.00 2.74 -10.57
CA ALA A 108 -11.41 2.88 -10.19
C ALA A 108 -11.59 3.42 -8.76
N ASP A 109 -10.57 3.33 -7.92
CA ASP A 109 -10.61 3.73 -6.52
C ASP A 109 -9.52 4.78 -6.21
N GLY A 110 -9.96 5.98 -5.87
CA GLY A 110 -9.09 7.11 -5.54
C GLY A 110 -8.38 7.02 -4.19
N GLU A 111 -8.79 6.09 -3.32
CA GLU A 111 -8.11 5.81 -2.05
C GLU A 111 -6.86 4.94 -2.26
N LEU A 112 -6.84 4.15 -3.33
CA LEU A 112 -5.73 3.28 -3.64
C LEU A 112 -4.56 4.06 -4.26
N GLU A 113 -3.37 3.77 -3.76
CA GLU A 113 -2.11 4.19 -4.38
C GLU A 113 -1.74 3.27 -5.54
N ILE A 114 -1.01 3.80 -6.53
CA ILE A 114 -0.44 3.01 -7.64
C ILE A 114 0.58 1.96 -7.15
N ASP A 115 1.18 2.22 -5.99
CA ASP A 115 2.17 1.38 -5.33
C ASP A 115 1.78 1.08 -3.88
N ASN A 116 2.06 -0.14 -3.44
CA ASN A 116 1.88 -0.57 -2.05
C ASN A 116 3.10 -0.27 -1.14
N ASN A 117 4.08 0.51 -1.63
CA ASN A 117 5.36 0.76 -0.95
C ASN A 117 5.20 1.25 0.51
N ALA A 118 4.16 2.03 0.80
CA ALA A 118 3.89 2.50 2.16
C ALA A 118 3.52 1.33 3.09
N ALA A 119 2.64 0.43 2.63
CA ALA A 119 2.26 -0.77 3.38
C ALA A 119 3.48 -1.69 3.57
N GLU A 120 4.26 -1.90 2.51
CA GLU A 120 5.47 -2.74 2.59
C GLU A 120 6.51 -2.20 3.55
N ARG A 121 6.69 -0.87 3.62
CA ARG A 121 7.59 -0.24 4.61
C ARG A 121 7.10 -0.37 6.05
N ALA A 122 5.82 -0.64 6.28
CA ALA A 122 5.27 -0.85 7.62
C ALA A 122 5.46 -2.30 8.12
N LEU A 123 5.56 -3.28 7.21
CA LEU A 123 5.68 -4.71 7.54
C LEU A 123 6.98 -5.16 8.24
N PRO A 124 8.16 -4.51 8.10
CA PRO A 124 9.39 -4.95 8.75
C PRO A 124 9.27 -5.06 10.27
N ALA A 125 8.46 -4.20 10.91
CA ALA A 125 8.22 -4.29 12.35
C ALA A 125 7.57 -5.63 12.74
N VAL A 126 6.60 -6.10 11.94
CA VAL A 126 5.92 -7.39 12.13
C VAL A 126 6.88 -8.54 11.88
N ALA A 127 7.67 -8.47 10.81
CA ALA A 127 8.66 -9.49 10.47
C ALA A 127 9.73 -9.65 11.57
N LEU A 128 10.23 -8.53 12.09
CA LEU A 128 11.19 -8.50 13.19
C LEU A 128 10.58 -9.03 14.48
N GLY A 129 9.36 -8.61 14.84
CA GLY A 129 8.66 -9.12 16.01
C GLY A 129 8.47 -10.63 15.95
N ARG A 130 7.99 -11.15 14.81
CA ARG A 130 7.85 -12.60 14.59
C ARG A 130 9.17 -13.37 14.79
N LYS A 131 10.30 -12.80 14.37
CA LYS A 131 11.62 -13.40 14.58
C LYS A 131 12.04 -13.42 16.05
N ASN A 132 11.57 -12.45 16.84
CA ASN A 132 11.92 -12.27 18.25
C ASN A 132 10.94 -12.95 19.22
N TYR A 133 9.80 -13.46 18.74
CA TYR A 133 8.86 -14.20 19.57
C TYR A 133 9.42 -15.59 19.88
N LEU A 134 9.59 -15.88 21.17
CA LEU A 134 10.22 -17.13 21.65
C LEU A 134 9.40 -18.39 21.33
N PHE A 135 8.08 -18.23 21.12
CA PHE A 135 7.16 -19.34 20.82
C PHE A 135 6.24 -18.96 19.63
N PRO A 136 6.01 -19.87 18.67
CA PRO A 136 5.03 -19.66 17.61
C PRO A 136 3.63 -19.56 18.24
N GLY A 137 3.00 -18.40 18.09
CA GLY A 137 1.74 -18.06 18.74
C GLY A 137 0.52 -18.61 18.01
N SER A 138 -0.46 -19.05 18.78
CA SER A 138 -1.81 -19.43 18.33
C SER A 138 -2.49 -18.32 17.51
N ASN A 139 -3.61 -18.65 16.84
CA ASN A 139 -4.43 -17.66 16.13
C ASN A 139 -4.78 -16.46 17.02
N ALA A 140 -5.16 -16.71 18.28
CA ALA A 140 -5.46 -15.66 19.26
C ALA A 140 -4.24 -14.76 19.57
N GLY A 141 -3.04 -15.34 19.61
CA GLY A 141 -1.80 -14.57 19.73
C GLY A 141 -1.53 -13.69 18.51
N GLY A 142 -1.81 -14.21 17.31
CA GLY A 142 -1.73 -13.46 16.06
C GLY A 142 -2.70 -12.27 16.00
N GLU A 143 -3.95 -12.48 16.39
CA GLU A 143 -4.98 -11.42 16.49
C GLU A 143 -4.56 -10.33 17.49
N SER A 144 -4.06 -10.73 18.65
CA SER A 144 -3.56 -9.79 19.68
C SER A 144 -2.38 -8.96 19.18
N ALA A 145 -1.43 -9.60 18.49
CA ALA A 145 -0.29 -8.91 17.89
C ALA A 145 -0.75 -7.92 16.80
N ALA A 146 -1.69 -8.33 15.93
CA ALA A 146 -2.25 -7.48 14.89
C ALA A 146 -2.94 -6.24 15.46
N ALA A 147 -3.71 -6.39 16.55
CA ALA A 147 -4.33 -5.26 17.25
C ALA A 147 -3.27 -4.28 17.80
N MET A 148 -2.22 -4.81 18.44
CA MET A 148 -1.14 -3.99 18.98
C MET A 148 -0.35 -3.24 17.89
N TYR A 149 0.02 -3.93 16.80
CA TYR A 149 0.69 -3.30 15.66
C TYR A 149 -0.17 -2.20 15.02
N SER A 150 -1.49 -2.41 14.95
CA SER A 150 -2.42 -1.42 14.42
C SER A 150 -2.47 -0.17 15.29
N LEU A 151 -2.56 -0.32 16.63
CA LEU A 151 -2.55 0.82 17.56
C LEU A 151 -1.24 1.61 17.49
N ILE A 152 -0.10 0.92 17.51
CA ILE A 152 1.23 1.56 17.39
C ILE A 152 1.35 2.26 16.03
N GLY A 153 0.91 1.61 14.95
CA GLY A 153 0.91 2.17 13.61
C GLY A 153 0.08 3.45 13.53
N MET A 154 -1.15 3.44 14.07
CA MET A 154 -2.01 4.61 14.09
C MET A 154 -1.44 5.75 14.94
N ALA A 155 -0.84 5.46 16.10
CA ALA A 155 -0.17 6.50 16.90
C ALA A 155 0.95 7.19 16.11
N LYS A 156 1.81 6.41 15.44
CA LYS A 156 2.89 6.95 14.58
C LYS A 156 2.34 7.79 13.41
N LEU A 157 1.27 7.33 12.76
CA LEU A 157 0.63 8.05 11.65
C LEU A 157 0.02 9.39 12.11
N ASN A 158 -0.35 9.51 13.38
CA ASN A 158 -0.81 10.75 14.00
C ASN A 158 0.35 11.60 14.61
N GLY A 159 1.61 11.21 14.39
CA GLY A 159 2.77 11.94 14.91
C GLY A 159 2.97 11.82 16.43
N LEU A 160 2.37 10.83 17.07
CA LEU A 160 2.46 10.61 18.53
C LEU A 160 3.61 9.70 18.89
N ASP A 161 4.16 9.87 20.12
CA ASP A 161 5.00 8.85 20.74
C ASP A 161 4.12 7.64 21.12
N PRO A 162 4.30 6.47 20.48
CA PRO A 162 3.47 5.31 20.76
C PRO A 162 3.60 4.82 22.20
N MET A 163 4.75 5.01 22.84
CA MET A 163 4.95 4.56 24.22
C MET A 163 4.18 5.43 25.21
N ALA A 164 4.22 6.75 25.04
CA ALA A 164 3.42 7.68 25.84
C ALA A 164 1.92 7.40 25.69
N TYR A 165 1.45 7.28 24.44
CA TYR A 165 0.05 6.96 24.13
C TYR A 165 -0.41 5.64 24.76
N LEU A 166 0.35 4.56 24.59
CA LEU A 166 -0.02 3.25 25.15
C LEU A 166 0.01 3.24 26.68
N ARG A 167 0.98 3.91 27.30
CA ARG A 167 1.07 4.02 28.76
C ARG A 167 -0.19 4.67 29.33
N ASP A 168 -0.60 5.79 28.74
CA ASP A 168 -1.75 6.55 29.23
C ASP A 168 -3.04 5.75 29.07
N ILE A 169 -3.25 5.14 27.90
CA ILE A 169 -4.42 4.30 27.66
C ILE A 169 -4.46 3.11 28.62
N LEU A 170 -3.37 2.37 28.77
CA LEU A 170 -3.35 1.22 29.67
C LEU A 170 -3.58 1.62 31.13
N ALA A 171 -3.22 2.86 31.52
CA ALA A 171 -3.47 3.38 32.85
C ALA A 171 -4.94 3.78 33.07
N CYS A 172 -5.65 4.25 32.05
CA CYS A 172 -7.03 4.75 32.19
C CYS A 172 -8.11 3.78 31.69
N ILE A 173 -7.77 2.76 30.89
CA ILE A 173 -8.75 1.93 30.18
C ILE A 173 -9.68 1.14 31.11
N THR A 174 -9.21 0.75 32.30
CA THR A 174 -10.01 0.00 33.29
C THR A 174 -11.17 0.80 33.83
N ASP A 175 -11.00 2.12 33.97
CA ASP A 175 -12.00 3.03 34.52
C ASP A 175 -12.74 3.81 33.43
N HIS A 176 -12.34 3.63 32.16
CA HIS A 176 -12.91 4.36 31.03
C HIS A 176 -14.24 3.73 30.58
N PRO A 177 -15.29 4.53 30.33
CA PRO A 177 -16.57 4.01 29.86
C PRO A 177 -16.44 3.25 28.52
N VAL A 178 -16.93 2.01 28.48
CA VAL A 178 -16.87 1.15 27.28
C VAL A 178 -17.53 1.79 26.05
N ASN A 179 -18.57 2.60 26.27
CA ASN A 179 -19.30 3.32 25.22
C ASN A 179 -18.58 4.61 24.74
N GLN A 180 -17.40 4.91 25.27
CA GLN A 180 -16.60 6.08 24.92
C GLN A 180 -15.15 5.72 24.54
N ILE A 181 -14.87 4.45 24.24
CA ILE A 181 -13.50 3.98 23.87
C ILE A 181 -12.95 4.76 22.67
N ASP A 182 -13.80 5.27 21.80
CA ASP A 182 -13.42 6.12 20.68
C ASP A 182 -12.65 7.38 21.11
N LYS A 183 -12.89 7.90 22.32
CA LYS A 183 -12.13 9.03 22.89
C LYS A 183 -10.67 8.70 23.18
N LEU A 184 -10.34 7.42 23.33
CA LEU A 184 -8.97 6.96 23.51
C LEU A 184 -8.23 6.78 22.18
N LEU A 185 -8.87 6.97 21.03
CA LEU A 185 -8.22 6.82 19.73
C LEU A 185 -7.13 7.88 19.53
N PRO A 186 -6.05 7.57 18.76
CA PRO A 186 -4.87 8.43 18.68
C PRO A 186 -5.16 9.89 18.34
N TRP A 187 -6.07 10.16 17.41
CA TRP A 187 -6.39 11.54 16.99
C TRP A 187 -7.17 12.34 18.03
N HIS A 188 -7.94 11.69 18.91
CA HIS A 188 -8.62 12.36 20.03
C HIS A 188 -7.65 12.59 21.19
N TRP A 189 -6.79 11.61 21.47
CA TRP A 189 -5.75 11.73 22.48
C TRP A 189 -4.78 12.88 22.16
N ALA A 190 -4.36 13.00 20.90
CA ALA A 190 -3.51 14.10 20.41
C ALA A 190 -4.10 15.48 20.72
N GLN A 191 -5.41 15.66 20.47
CA GLN A 191 -6.10 16.93 20.73
C GLN A 191 -6.17 17.23 22.23
N GLN A 192 -6.39 16.21 23.05
CA GLN A 192 -6.46 16.36 24.50
C GLN A 192 -5.09 16.72 25.08
N GLU A 193 -4.03 16.05 24.66
CA GLU A 193 -2.66 16.37 25.08
C GLU A 193 -2.26 17.80 24.68
N GLN A 194 -2.57 18.20 23.45
CA GLN A 194 -2.29 19.56 22.96
C GLN A 194 -3.05 20.62 23.76
N ARG A 195 -4.31 20.37 24.14
CA ARG A 195 -5.09 21.27 25.01
C ARG A 195 -4.48 21.36 26.41
N THR A 196 -4.05 20.25 27.00
CA THR A 196 -3.43 20.22 28.32
C THR A 196 -2.10 21.00 28.32
N ARG A 197 -1.28 20.86 27.27
CA ARG A 197 -0.02 21.62 27.14
C ARG A 197 -0.22 23.12 26.93
N LEU A 198 -1.29 23.53 26.25
CA LEU A 198 -1.61 24.95 26.02
C LEU A 198 -2.22 25.64 27.24
N ALA A 199 -2.74 24.85 28.20
CA ALA A 199 -3.34 25.34 29.43
C ALA A 199 -2.36 25.38 30.64
N ALA A 200 -1.13 24.89 30.46
CA ALA A 200 -0.06 24.84 31.46
C ALA A 200 0.99 25.93 31.19
#